data_AF-A0A4S2J0N6-F1
#
_entry.id   AF-A0A4S2J0N6-F1
#
_cell.length_a   1.000
_cell.length_b   1.000
_cell.length_c   1.000
_cell.angle_alpha   90.00
_cell.angle_beta   90.00
_cell.angle_gamma   90.00
#
_symmetry.space_group_name_H-M   'P 1'
#
loop_
_entity.id
_entity.type
_entity.pdbx_description
1 polymer ?
#
loop_
_entity_poly.entity_id
_entity_poly.type
_entity_poly.pdbx_seq_one_letter_code
_entity_poly.pdbx_strand_id
1 'polypeptide(L)'
;MLIKVPIADGVVGMTLASPEFLAGLVEDARADGVAGLVVGAVVSDAGRVLLLRRRPDDSLGGMWEIPSGKGSSTSPSPSSGPDPSS
;
A
#
# COMPACT_ATOMS: atom_id res chain seq x y z
N MET A 1 5.31 -7.45 17.86
CA MET A 1 5.73 -8.86 17.68
C MET A 1 5.57 -9.19 16.20
N LEU A 2 6.62 -9.75 15.60
CA LEU A 2 6.62 -10.16 14.19
C LEU A 2 6.23 -11.63 14.12
N ILE A 3 5.19 -11.98 13.37
CA ILE A 3 4.84 -13.39 13.14
C ILE A 3 4.90 -13.68 11.66
N LYS A 4 5.46 -14.85 11.35
CA LYS A 4 5.60 -15.38 10.01
C LYS A 4 4.56 -16.50 9.85
N VAL A 5 3.52 -16.28 9.04
CA VAL A 5 2.37 -17.19 8.87
C VAL A 5 2.60 -18.10 7.66
N PRO A 6 2.45 -19.43 7.74
CA PRO A 6 2.60 -20.33 6.60
C PRO A 6 1.52 -20.08 5.54
N ILE A 7 1.93 -20.09 4.28
CA ILE A 7 1.11 -20.04 3.08
C ILE A 7 1.01 -21.46 2.51
N ALA A 8 -0.22 -21.93 2.25
CA ALA A 8 -0.44 -23.11 1.44
C ALA A 8 0.00 -22.81 0.00
N ASP A 9 0.68 -23.76 -0.65
CA ASP A 9 1.24 -23.59 -2.00
C ASP A 9 0.22 -22.96 -2.97
N GLY A 10 0.56 -21.80 -3.55
CA GLY A 10 -0.30 -21.18 -4.57
C GLY A 10 -0.17 -19.67 -4.80
N VAL A 11 0.46 -18.89 -3.92
CA VAL A 11 0.64 -17.44 -4.15
C VAL A 11 2.06 -17.01 -3.78
N VAL A 12 3.01 -17.28 -4.67
CA VAL A 12 4.35 -16.68 -4.59
C VAL A 12 4.71 -16.18 -5.98
N GLY A 13 4.31 -14.95 -6.26
CA GLY A 13 4.60 -14.25 -7.51
C GLY A 13 4.11 -12.82 -7.44
N MET A 14 4.98 -11.86 -7.76
CA MET A 14 4.58 -10.48 -7.96
C MET A 14 3.72 -10.42 -9.23
N THR A 15 2.40 -10.57 -9.09
CA THR A 15 1.46 -10.27 -10.17
C THR A 15 1.45 -8.76 -10.36
N LEU A 16 2.17 -8.28 -11.37
CA LEU A 16 2.08 -6.88 -11.78
C LEU A 16 0.72 -6.69 -12.45
N ALA A 17 -0.23 -6.08 -11.73
CA ALA A 17 -1.40 -5.52 -12.36
C ALA A 17 -0.98 -4.46 -13.38
N SER A 18 -1.65 -4.40 -14.53
CA SER A 18 -1.32 -3.39 -15.54
C SER A 18 -1.58 -1.98 -14.98
N PRO A 19 -0.82 -0.96 -15.42
CA PRO A 19 -1.05 0.42 -15.00
C PRO A 19 -2.48 0.89 -15.27
N GLU A 20 -3.07 0.48 -16.40
CA GLU A 20 -4.45 0.79 -16.78
C GLU A 20 -5.46 0.19 -15.81
N PHE A 21 -5.24 -1.05 -15.38
CA PHE A 21 -6.10 -1.70 -14.40
C PHE A 21 -6.04 -0.98 -13.05
N LEU A 22 -4.85 -0.59 -12.61
CA LEU A 22 -4.69 0.18 -11.37
C LEU A 22 -5.35 1.56 -11.47
N ALA A 23 -5.23 2.25 -12.61
CA ALA A 23 -5.88 3.53 -12.84
C ALA A 23 -7.42 3.41 -12.76
N GLY A 24 -7.99 2.35 -13.36
CA GLY A 24 -9.43 2.06 -13.26
C GLY A 24 -9.89 1.89 -11.82
N LEU A 25 -9.19 1.07 -11.03
CA LEU A 25 -9.51 0.87 -9.61
C LEU A 25 -9.45 2.17 -8.78
N VAL A 26 -8.51 3.08 -9.12
CA VAL A 26 -8.39 4.38 -8.46
C VAL A 26 -9.58 5.27 -8.76
N GLU A 27 -10.02 5.33 -10.02
CA GLU A 27 -11.19 6.12 -10.42
C GLU A 27 -12.49 5.56 -9.82
N ASP A 28 -12.67 4.24 -9.85
CA ASP A 28 -13.84 3.58 -9.24
C ASP A 28 -13.90 3.87 -7.74
N ALA A 29 -12.77 3.74 -7.03
CA ALA A 29 -12.70 4.07 -5.60
C ALA A 29 -13.03 5.54 -5.32
N ARG A 30 -12.62 6.47 -6.19
CA ARG A 30 -12.98 7.90 -6.07
C ARG A 30 -14.47 8.12 -6.30
N ALA A 31 -15.05 7.47 -7.30
CA ALA A 31 -16.47 7.54 -7.60
C ALA A 31 -17.33 7.00 -6.45
N ASP A 32 -16.85 5.97 -5.76
CA ASP A 32 -17.49 5.36 -4.59
C ASP A 32 -17.26 6.15 -3.28
N GLY A 33 -16.54 7.29 -3.33
CA GLY A 33 -16.28 8.12 -2.15
C GLY A 33 -15.29 7.51 -1.15
N VAL A 34 -14.42 6.60 -1.60
CA VAL A 34 -13.37 6.01 -0.76
C VAL A 34 -12.39 7.08 -0.30
N ALA A 35 -12.30 7.29 1.01
CA ALA A 35 -11.57 8.41 1.62
C ALA A 35 -10.04 8.33 1.49
N GLY A 36 -9.48 7.19 1.09
CA GLY A 36 -8.04 7.06 0.92
C GLY A 36 -7.63 5.72 0.34
N LEU A 37 -6.54 5.75 -0.41
CA LEU A 37 -5.90 4.57 -0.97
C LEU A 37 -4.68 4.21 -0.13
N VAL A 38 -4.44 2.92 0.05
CA VAL A 38 -3.30 2.39 0.79
C VAL A 38 -2.53 1.41 -0.07
N VAL A 39 -1.20 1.40 0.10
CA VAL A 39 -0.34 0.40 -0.53
C VAL A 39 0.04 -0.62 0.53
N GLY A 40 -0.28 -1.88 0.28
CA GLY A 40 0.14 -3.02 1.07
C GLY A 40 1.29 -3.75 0.39
N ALA A 41 2.26 -4.23 1.17
CA ALA A 41 3.32 -5.11 0.72
C ALA A 41 3.18 -6.47 1.39
N VAL A 42 3.13 -7.53 0.59
CA VAL A 42 3.20 -8.91 1.09
C VAL A 42 4.65 -9.36 0.99
N VAL A 43 5.32 -9.46 2.14
CA VAL A 43 6.68 -10.00 2.21
C VAL A 43 6.59 -11.50 2.48
N SER A 44 6.92 -12.32 1.48
CA SER A 44 6.94 -13.78 1.57
C SER A 44 8.35 -14.33 1.53
N ASP A 45 8.63 -15.35 2.34
CA ASP A 45 9.86 -16.14 2.25
C ASP A 45 9.59 -17.57 2.74
N ALA A 46 10.09 -18.57 1.99
CA ALA A 46 9.95 -20.00 2.27
C ALA A 46 8.51 -20.40 2.66
N GLY A 47 7.54 -20.06 1.80
CA GLY A 47 6.12 -20.38 2.03
C GLY A 47 5.52 -19.70 3.27
N ARG A 48 6.06 -18.56 3.71
CA ARG A 48 5.52 -17.84 4.87
C ARG A 48 5.50 -16.33 4.66
N VAL A 49 4.46 -15.66 5.15
CA VAL A 49 4.29 -14.20 5.04
C VAL A 49 4.51 -13.46 6.34
N LEU A 50 5.03 -12.23 6.19
CA LEU A 50 5.25 -11.30 7.29
C LEU A 50 3.96 -10.59 7.71
N LEU A 51 3.59 -10.70 8.98
CA LEU A 51 2.53 -9.89 9.60
C LEU A 51 3.05 -9.08 10.78
N LEU A 52 2.42 -7.92 10.99
CA LEU A 52 2.66 -7.02 12.10
C LEU A 52 1.52 -7.13 13.12
N ARG A 53 1.86 -7.18 14.41
CA ARG A 53 0.90 -7.04 15.51
C ARG A 53 0.85 -5.59 15.97
N ARG A 54 -0.31 -4.95 15.86
CA ARG A 54 -0.54 -3.61 16.44
C ARG A 54 -0.37 -3.67 17.96
N ARG A 55 0.20 -2.62 18.56
CA ARG A 55 0.31 -2.57 20.04
C ARG A 55 -1.10 -2.60 20.63
N PRO A 56 -1.32 -3.27 21.78
CA PRO A 56 -2.65 -3.36 22.37
C PRO A 56 -3.31 -1.99 22.63
N ASP A 57 -2.50 -0.98 22.93
CA ASP A 57 -2.96 0.36 23.29
C ASP A 57 -3.15 1.29 22.08
N ASP A 58 -2.87 0.80 20.85
CA ASP A 58 -3.16 1.55 19.63
C ASP A 58 -4.63 1.41 19.22
N SER A 59 -5.11 2.33 18.37
CA SER A 59 -6.39 2.13 17.67
C SER A 59 -6.38 0.78 16.94
N LEU A 60 -7.43 -0.04 17.09
CA LEU A 60 -7.48 -1.43 16.61
C LEU A 60 -6.33 -2.30 17.16
N GLY A 61 -5.91 -2.03 18.39
CA GLY A 61 -4.81 -2.71 19.06
C GLY A 61 -5.02 -4.20 19.18
N GLY A 62 -3.94 -4.97 19.04
CA GLY A 62 -4.06 -6.43 19.01
C GLY A 62 -4.79 -6.96 17.77
N MET A 63 -4.80 -6.23 16.64
CA MET A 63 -5.06 -6.83 15.33
C MET A 63 -3.76 -7.18 14.61
N TRP A 64 -3.84 -8.19 13.74
CA TRP A 64 -2.77 -8.52 12.79
C TRP A 64 -2.98 -7.73 11.51
N GLU A 65 -1.92 -7.12 10.96
CA GLU A 65 -1.96 -6.37 9.72
C GLU A 65 -0.80 -6.76 8.79
N ILE A 66 -1.02 -6.61 7.48
CA ILE A 66 0.06 -6.67 6.49
C ILE A 66 0.87 -5.37 6.56
N PRO A 67 2.19 -5.42 6.30
CA PRO A 67 2.98 -4.21 6.13
C PRO A 67 2.33 -3.30 5.08
N SER A 68 1.92 -2.12 5.50
CA SER A 68 1.22 -1.17 4.63
C SER A 68 1.57 0.27 4.97
N GLY A 69 1.42 1.15 3.99
CA GLY A 69 1.65 2.58 4.13
C GLY A 69 0.59 3.38 3.37
N LYS A 70 0.26 4.57 3.88
CA LYS A 70 -0.47 5.56 3.09
C LYS A 70 0.49 6.16 2.07
N GLY A 71 0.13 6.10 0.79
CA GLY A 71 0.89 6.81 -0.25
C GLY A 71 0.81 8.30 0.02
N SER A 72 1.94 8.97 0.23
CA SER A 72 1.96 10.42 0.19
C SER A 72 1.74 10.84 -1.26
N SER A 73 0.56 11.36 -1.57
CA SER A 73 0.34 12.07 -2.83
C SER A 73 1.12 13.37 -2.80
N THR A 74 2.42 13.33 -3.09
CA THR A 74 3.15 14.54 -3.47
C THR A 74 2.67 14.89 -4.87
N SER A 75 1.65 15.75 -4.96
CA SER A 75 1.41 16.49 -6.20
C SER A 75 2.70 17.26 -6.49
N PRO A 76 3.26 17.20 -7.71
CA PRO A 76 4.43 18.01 -8.04
C PRO A 76 4.08 19.47 -7.78
N SER A 77 4.78 20.09 -6.82
CA SER A 77 4.72 21.55 -6.68
C SER A 77 5.12 22.14 -8.03
N PRO A 78 4.35 23.10 -8.60
CA PRO A 78 4.76 23.76 -9.83
C PRO A 78 6.10 24.43 -9.53
N SER A 79 7.18 23.86 -10.06
CA SER A 79 8.52 24.42 -9.98
C SER A 79 8.45 25.81 -10.57
N SER A 80 8.86 26.80 -9.80
CA SER A 80 9.18 28.15 -10.25
C SER A 80 10.01 28.05 -11.53
N GLY A 81 9.38 28.32 -12.67
CA GLY A 81 10.11 28.52 -13.92
C GLY A 81 11.06 29.72 -13.77
N PRO A 82 12.16 29.77 -14.53
CA PRO A 82 13.02 30.95 -14.50
C PRO A 82 12.20 32.17 -14.92
N ASP A 83 12.30 33.23 -14.12
CA ASP A 83 11.72 34.54 -14.41
C ASP A 83 12.28 34.99 -15.78
N PRO A 84 11.44 35.28 -16.79
CA PRO A 84 11.89 35.53 -18.17
C PRO A 84 12.60 36.89 -18.36
N SER A 85 13.23 37.43 -17.31
CA SER A 85 13.76 38.80 -17.25
C SER A 85 15.23 38.90 -16.78
N SER A 86 16.03 37.84 -16.87
CA SER A 86 17.48 37.88 -16.53
C SER A 86 18.37 37.60 -17.73
#